data_AF-A0A5R9BWG0-F1
#
_entry.id   AF-A0A5R9BWG0-F1
#
_cell.length_a   1.000
_cell.length_b   1.000
_cell.length_c   1.000
_cell.angle_alpha   90.00
_cell.angle_beta   90.00
_cell.angle_gamma   90.00
#
_symmetry.space_group_name_H-M   'P 1'
#
loop_
_entity.id
_entity.type
_entity.pdbx_description
1 polymer ?
#
loop_
_entity_poly.entity_id
_entity_poly.type
_entity_poly.pdbx_seq_one_letter_code
_entity_poly.pdbx_strand_id
1 'polypeptide(L)'
;MDSTLKKLEKAYIKMNDEGKNITVVRKRRNSIKIGLDSLQNDWEDHDFNYSKEDIFLAIEVLYSLKPSIQKQIDKVDGSSSQKTLNEKRLKAINLSISSLEKRM
;
A
#
# COMPACT_ATOMS: atom_id res chain seq x y z
N MET A 1 1.96 3.20 6.82
CA MET A 1 1.60 3.49 5.40
C MET A 1 0.30 4.30 5.29
N ASP A 2 -0.21 4.83 6.40
CA ASP A 2 -1.54 5.43 6.53
C ASP A 2 -1.72 6.70 5.70
N SER A 3 -0.66 7.49 5.54
CA SER A 3 -0.69 8.64 4.63
C SER A 3 -1.00 8.25 3.19
N THR A 4 -0.57 7.06 2.75
CA THR A 4 -0.85 6.53 1.42
C THR A 4 -2.31 6.07 1.31
N LEU A 5 -2.81 5.36 2.33
CA LEU A 5 -4.22 4.93 2.39
C LEU A 5 -5.16 6.14 2.35
N LYS A 6 -4.94 7.13 3.22
CA LYS A 6 -5.75 8.37 3.27
C LYS A 6 -5.76 9.13 1.94
N LYS A 7 -4.64 9.14 1.22
CA LYS A 7 -4.58 9.76 -0.13
C LYS A 7 -5.39 8.98 -1.16
N LEU A 8 -5.31 7.65 -1.14
CA LEU A 8 -6.07 6.79 -2.03
C LEU A 8 -7.58 6.85 -1.74
N GLU A 9 -7.97 6.98 -0.47
CA GLU A 9 -9.35 7.21 -0.05
C GLU A 9 -9.92 8.51 -0.60
N LYS A 10 -9.19 9.62 -0.44
CA LYS A 10 -9.60 10.90 -1.00
C LYS A 10 -9.69 10.87 -2.52
N ALA A 11 -8.73 10.22 -3.18
CA ALA A 11 -8.73 10.07 -4.63
C ALA A 11 -9.91 9.20 -5.10
N TYR A 12 -10.22 8.11 -4.38
CA TYR A 12 -11.36 7.25 -4.66
C TYR A 12 -12.67 8.02 -4.59
N ILE A 13 -12.93 8.73 -3.47
CA ILE A 13 -14.14 9.53 -3.27
C ILE A 13 -14.27 10.55 -4.39
N LYS A 14 -13.24 11.36 -4.60
CA LYS A 14 -13.25 12.40 -5.65
C LYS A 14 -13.54 11.84 -7.04
N MET A 15 -12.85 10.76 -7.45
CA MET A 15 -13.05 10.18 -8.77
C MET A 15 -14.42 9.53 -8.93
N ASN A 16 -14.93 8.93 -7.86
CA ASN A 16 -16.28 8.36 -7.84
C ASN A 16 -17.34 9.45 -8.01
N ASP A 17 -17.22 10.56 -7.28
CA ASP A 17 -18.15 11.69 -7.36
C ASP A 17 -18.11 12.37 -8.74
N GLU A 18 -16.93 12.39 -9.37
CA GLU A 18 -16.74 12.89 -10.74
C GLU A 18 -17.17 11.89 -11.84
N GLY A 19 -17.69 10.71 -11.48
CA GLY A 19 -18.10 9.67 -12.43
C GLY A 19 -16.95 9.07 -13.25
N LYS A 20 -15.70 9.19 -12.78
CA LYS A 20 -14.50 8.69 -13.48
C LYS A 20 -14.25 7.21 -13.21
N ASN A 21 -13.44 6.56 -14.05
CA ASN A 21 -13.05 5.18 -13.84
C ASN A 21 -12.22 5.00 -12.55
N ILE A 22 -12.79 4.33 -11.55
CA ILE A 22 -12.19 4.11 -10.22
C ILE A 22 -11.41 2.79 -10.09
N THR A 23 -11.32 1.97 -11.12
CA THR A 23 -10.84 0.58 -11.02
C THR A 23 -9.44 0.50 -10.42
N VAL A 24 -8.50 1.31 -10.94
CA VAL A 24 -7.11 1.31 -10.49
C VAL A 24 -6.96 1.88 -9.07
N VAL A 25 -7.63 2.99 -8.77
CA VAL A 25 -7.55 3.63 -7.45
C VAL A 25 -8.16 2.74 -6.37
N ARG A 26 -9.28 2.07 -6.67
CA ARG A 26 -9.91 1.08 -5.78
C ARG A 26 -9.00 -0.11 -5.53
N LYS A 27 -8.43 -0.72 -6.58
CA LYS A 27 -7.52 -1.87 -6.45
C LYS A 27 -6.32 -1.52 -5.57
N ARG A 28 -5.70 -0.36 -5.79
CA ARG A 28 -4.58 0.14 -4.98
C ARG A 28 -4.98 0.43 -3.54
N ARG A 29 -6.11 1.10 -3.33
CA ARG A 29 -6.63 1.42 -1.99
C ARG A 29 -6.81 0.14 -1.16
N ASN A 30 -7.52 -0.84 -1.71
CA ASN A 30 -7.82 -2.09 -1.02
C ASN A 30 -6.54 -2.86 -0.68
N SER A 31 -5.61 -2.95 -1.64
CA SER A 31 -4.33 -3.64 -1.44
C SER A 31 -3.46 -2.98 -0.35
N ILE A 32 -3.44 -1.64 -0.32
CA ILE A 32 -2.73 -0.88 0.73
C ILE A 32 -3.39 -1.07 2.09
N LYS A 33 -4.72 -1.14 2.14
CA LYS A 33 -5.46 -1.44 3.38
C LYS A 33 -5.11 -2.84 3.89
N ILE A 34 -5.24 -3.87 3.05
CA ILE A 34 -4.91 -5.27 3.41
C ILE A 34 -3.47 -5.38 3.92
N GLY A 35 -2.50 -4.74 3.25
CA GLY A 35 -1.11 -4.73 3.72
C GLY A 35 -0.88 -3.95 5.01
N LEU A 36 -1.72 -2.98 5.37
CA LEU A 36 -1.67 -2.29 6.66
C LEU A 36 -2.27 -3.17 7.76
N ASP A 37 -3.44 -3.74 7.49
CA ASP A 37 -4.15 -4.60 8.42
C ASP A 37 -3.32 -5.86 8.75
N SER A 38 -2.52 -6.38 7.80
CA SER A 38 -1.60 -7.50 8.08
C SER A 38 -0.47 -7.12 9.04
N LEU A 39 0.07 -5.91 8.91
CA LEU A 39 1.09 -5.39 9.83
C LEU A 39 0.51 -5.08 11.20
N GLN A 40 -0.74 -4.61 11.26
CA GLN A 40 -1.45 -4.40 12.52
C GLN A 40 -1.75 -5.72 13.22
N ASN A 41 -2.15 -6.76 12.48
CA ASN A 41 -2.30 -8.09 13.05
C ASN A 41 -0.97 -8.64 13.59
N ASP A 42 0.13 -8.49 12.84
CA ASP A 42 1.46 -8.92 13.31
C ASP A 42 1.91 -8.17 14.58
N TRP A 43 1.47 -6.93 14.78
CA TRP A 43 1.91 -6.07 15.90
C TRP A 43 0.98 -6.10 17.12
N GLU A 44 -0.33 -6.14 16.91
CA GLU A 44 -1.37 -5.93 17.94
C GLU A 44 -2.39 -7.07 18.02
N ASP A 45 -2.17 -8.17 17.28
CA ASP A 45 -3.09 -9.31 17.16
C ASP A 45 -4.51 -8.90 16.71
N HIS A 46 -4.59 -7.84 15.92
CA HIS A 46 -5.82 -7.27 15.39
C HIS A 46 -6.44 -8.17 14.32
N ASP A 47 -7.77 -8.35 14.26
CA ASP A 47 -8.42 -9.27 13.31
C ASP A 47 -7.95 -9.09 11.85
N PHE A 48 -7.60 -10.22 11.20
CA PHE A 48 -7.19 -10.27 9.79
C PHE A 48 -8.01 -11.32 9.03
N ASN A 49 -9.19 -10.91 8.55
CA ASN A 49 -10.19 -11.78 7.93
C ASN A 49 -10.33 -11.49 6.42
N TYR A 50 -9.27 -11.74 5.66
CA TYR A 50 -9.25 -11.57 4.21
C TYR A 50 -9.18 -12.91 3.47
N SER A 51 -9.81 -13.00 2.29
CA SER A 51 -9.73 -14.19 1.44
C SER A 51 -8.33 -14.38 0.87
N LYS A 52 -7.98 -15.61 0.47
CA LYS A 52 -6.68 -15.89 -0.19
C LYS A 52 -6.54 -15.10 -1.50
N GLU A 53 -7.65 -14.93 -2.23
CA GLU A 53 -7.73 -14.17 -3.46
C GLU A 53 -7.43 -12.68 -3.22
N ASP A 54 -7.98 -12.10 -2.15
CA ASP A 54 -7.71 -10.71 -1.76
C ASP A 54 -6.24 -10.53 -1.34
N ILE A 55 -5.69 -11.48 -0.58
CA ILE A 55 -4.28 -11.49 -0.16
C ILE A 55 -3.37 -11.54 -1.38
N PHE A 56 -3.63 -12.45 -2.32
CA PHE A 56 -2.86 -12.60 -3.54
C PHE A 56 -2.88 -11.31 -4.38
N LEU A 57 -4.07 -10.75 -4.62
CA LEU A 57 -4.22 -9.48 -5.34
C LEU A 57 -3.50 -8.32 -4.64
N ALA A 58 -3.52 -8.30 -3.29
CA ALA A 58 -2.81 -7.29 -2.52
C ALA A 58 -1.30 -7.41 -2.72
N ILE A 59 -0.74 -8.62 -2.66
CA ILE A 59 0.68 -8.90 -2.90
C ILE A 59 1.09 -8.41 -4.31
N GLU A 60 0.36 -8.78 -5.36
CA GLU A 60 0.65 -8.36 -6.73
C GLU A 60 0.71 -6.83 -6.87
N VAL A 61 -0.27 -6.15 -6.27
CA VAL A 61 -0.35 -4.69 -6.32
C VAL A 61 0.79 -4.05 -5.53
N LEU A 62 1.10 -4.56 -4.34
CA LEU A 62 2.21 -4.06 -3.53
C LEU A 62 3.55 -4.21 -4.26
N TYR A 63 3.80 -5.34 -4.91
CA TYR A 63 4.97 -5.52 -5.78
C TYR A 63 5.01 -4.51 -6.92
N SER A 64 3.88 -4.27 -7.58
CA SER A 64 3.79 -3.30 -8.70
C SER A 64 4.12 -1.85 -8.29
N LEU A 65 3.99 -1.51 -6.99
CA LEU A 65 4.26 -0.16 -6.49
C LEU A 65 5.76 0.07 -6.19
N LYS A 66 6.53 -0.99 -5.93
CA LYS A 66 7.95 -0.89 -5.52
C LYS A 66 8.80 -0.11 -6.52
N PRO A 67 8.77 -0.37 -7.84
CA PRO A 67 9.62 0.35 -8.79
C PRO A 67 9.32 1.85 -8.85
N SER A 68 8.04 2.23 -8.73
CA SER A 68 7.63 3.64 -8.74
C SER A 68 8.14 4.38 -7.50
N ILE A 69 8.13 3.74 -6.34
CA ILE A 69 8.64 4.33 -5.09
C ILE A 69 10.16 4.40 -5.12
N GLN A 70 10.83 3.34 -5.59
CA GLN A 70 12.29 3.33 -5.74
C GLN A 70 12.74 4.49 -6.64
N LYS A 71 12.10 4.67 -7.80
CA LYS A 71 12.38 5.80 -8.70
C LYS A 71 12.18 7.18 -8.03
N GLN A 72 11.25 7.31 -7.08
CA GLN A 72 11.07 8.55 -6.33
C GLN A 72 12.15 8.77 -5.26
N ILE A 73 12.74 7.70 -4.72
CA ILE A 73 13.88 7.77 -3.79
C ILE A 73 15.13 8.18 -4.57
N ASP A 74 15.38 7.51 -5.70
CA ASP A 74 16.60 7.71 -6.53
C ASP A 74 16.67 9.10 -7.15
N LYS A 75 15.51 9.73 -7.40
CA LYS A 75 15.42 11.10 -7.93
C LYS A 75 15.89 12.19 -6.97
N VAL A 76 16.05 11.88 -5.68
CA VAL A 76 16.34 12.88 -4.66
C VAL A 76 17.78 12.73 -4.19
N ASP A 77 18.61 13.68 -4.59
CA ASP A 77 19.99 13.80 -4.14
C ASP A 77 20.05 14.23 -2.66
N GLY A 78 21.03 13.69 -1.94
CA GLY A 78 21.22 13.97 -0.51
C GLY A 78 20.09 13.43 0.38
N SER A 79 20.01 13.97 1.61
CA SER A 79 18.96 13.67 2.58
C SER A 79 17.83 14.68 2.46
N SER A 80 16.59 14.20 2.28
CA SER A 80 15.40 15.05 2.40
C SER A 80 14.28 14.32 3.13
N SER A 81 13.34 15.09 3.69
CA SER A 81 12.13 14.56 4.32
C SER A 81 11.30 13.71 3.34
N GLN A 82 11.27 14.08 2.06
CA GLN A 82 10.55 13.36 1.02
C GLN A 82 11.19 12.01 0.70
N LYS A 83 12.53 11.98 0.63
CA LYS A 83 13.30 10.74 0.43
C LYS A 83 13.09 9.78 1.59
N THR A 84 13.28 10.27 2.82
CA THR A 84 13.06 9.51 4.06
C THR A 84 11.65 8.92 4.13
N LEU A 85 10.64 9.70 3.75
CA LEU A 85 9.26 9.24 3.72
C LEU A 85 9.05 8.11 2.70
N ASN A 86 9.65 8.22 1.52
CA ASN A 86 9.53 7.19 0.47
C ASN A 86 10.30 5.92 0.84
N GLU A 87 11.46 6.01 1.48
CA GLU A 87 12.19 4.86 2.04
C GLU A 87 11.35 4.13 3.10
N LYS A 88 10.74 4.88 4.03
CA LYS A 88 9.82 4.30 5.03
C LYS A 88 8.61 3.62 4.38
N ARG A 89 8.05 4.20 3.30
CA ARG A 89 6.97 3.58 2.54
C ARG A 89 7.41 2.28 1.87
N LEU A 90 8.59 2.27 1.25
CA LEU A 90 9.14 1.06 0.61
C LEU A 90 9.38 -0.04 1.64
N LYS A 91 9.95 0.30 2.80
CA LYS A 91 10.13 -0.64 3.91
C LYS A 91 8.80 -1.23 4.38
N ALA A 92 7.80 -0.39 4.61
CA ALA A 92 6.48 -0.85 5.02
C ALA A 92 5.83 -1.77 3.96
N ILE A 93 5.95 -1.45 2.67
CA ILE A 93 5.46 -2.34 1.59
C ILE A 93 6.14 -3.71 1.62
N ASN A 94 7.47 -3.75 1.79
CA ASN A 94 8.21 -5.01 1.86
C ASN A 94 7.79 -5.86 3.09
N LEU A 95 7.56 -5.20 4.24
CA LEU A 95 7.06 -5.89 5.43
C LEU A 95 5.64 -6.41 5.21
N SER A 96 4.74 -5.61 4.61
CA SER A 96 3.37 -6.03 4.29
C SER A 96 3.37 -7.25 3.38
N ILE A 97 4.19 -7.25 2.31
CA ILE A 97 4.33 -8.40 1.40
C ILE A 97 4.76 -9.64 2.19
N SER A 98 5.83 -9.53 2.99
CA SER A 98 6.34 -10.66 3.77
C SER A 98 5.32 -11.19 4.78
N SER A 99 4.51 -10.32 5.37
CA SER A 99 3.41 -10.69 6.27
C SER A 99 2.29 -11.42 5.54
N LEU A 100 1.90 -10.92 4.37
CA LEU A 100 0.83 -11.49 3.54
C LEU A 100 1.23 -12.84 2.95
N GLU A 101 2.48 -13.01 2.52
CA GLU A 101 3.00 -14.29 1.98
C GLU A 101 2.97 -15.41 3.02
N LYS A 102 3.14 -15.10 4.31
CA LYS A 102 3.01 -16.09 5.40
C LYS A 102 1.58 -16.58 5.63
N ARG A 103 0.59 -15.86 5.09
CA ARG A 103 -0.85 -16.10 5.28
C ARG A 103 -1.51 -16.77 4.08
N MET A 104 -0.72 -17.08 3.04
CA MET A 104 -1.17 -17.79 1.85
C MET A 104 -1.24 -19.31 2.05
#